data_AF-A0ABD0QWH7-F1
#
_entry.id   AF-A0ABD0QWH7-F1
#
_cell.length_a   1.000
_cell.length_b   1.000
_cell.length_c   1.000
_cell.angle_alpha   90.00
_cell.angle_beta   90.00
_cell.angle_gamma   90.00
#
_symmetry.space_group_name_H-M   'P 1'
#
loop_
_entity.id
_entity.type
_entity.pdbx_description
1 polymer ?
#
loop_
_entity_poly.entity_id
_entity_poly.type
_entity_poly.pdbx_seq_one_letter_code
_entity_poly.pdbx_strand_id
1 'polypeptide(L)' 'EFISFAHTSVNEVSVKYQQNEKRFNYTTPKSFLEFMKLYGNLLGTKKRELTQKMERLENGLQKLLTTASQ' A
#
# COMPACT_ATOMS: atom_id res chain seq x y z
N GLU A 1 10.52 11.37 -4.10
CA GLU A 1 10.86 10.93 -5.47
C GLU A 1 9.94 9.85 -6.02
N PHE A 2 9.72 8.73 -5.32
CA PHE A 2 8.85 7.65 -5.84
C PHE A 2 7.39 8.07 -6.10
N ILE A 3 6.75 8.76 -5.15
CA ILE A 3 5.34 9.16 -5.26
C ILE A 3 5.09 10.11 -6.44
N SER A 4 5.99 11.06 -6.67
CA SER A 4 5.93 11.98 -7.81
C SER A 4 6.16 11.25 -9.13
N PHE A 5 7.16 10.39 -9.20
CA PHE A 5 7.44 9.57 -10.39
C PHE A 5 6.23 8.69 -10.76
N ALA A 6 5.66 7.98 -9.79
CA ALA A 6 4.50 7.13 -10.01
C ALA A 6 3.26 7.92 -10.48
N HIS A 7 3.08 9.16 -10.01
CA HIS A 7 1.99 10.00 -10.50
C HIS A 7 2.21 10.45 -11.95
N THR A 8 3.44 10.86 -12.28
CA THR A 8 3.79 11.26 -13.66
C THR A 8 3.70 10.09 -14.63
N SER A 9 4.06 8.87 -14.23
CA SER A 9 3.96 7.70 -15.11
C SER A 9 2.52 7.36 -15.49
N VAL A 10 1.52 7.75 -14.69
CA VAL A 10 0.11 7.61 -15.05
C VAL A 10 -0.20 8.41 -16.30
N ASN A 11 0.39 9.60 -16.48
CA ASN A 11 0.15 10.44 -17.67
C ASN A 11 0.52 9.70 -18.97
N GLU A 12 1.65 8.98 -18.96
CA GLU A 12 2.10 8.20 -20.11
C GLU A 12 1.10 7.07 -20.44
N VAL A 13 0.55 6.44 -19.40
CA VAL A 13 -0.48 5.40 -19.55
C VAL A 13 -1.81 6.00 -20.01
N SER A 14 -2.18 7.20 -19.55
CA SER A 14 -3.39 7.90 -19.98
C SER A 14 -3.39 8.19 -21.47
N VAL A 15 -2.24 8.57 -22.04
CA VAL A 15 -2.09 8.75 -23.49
C VAL A 15 -2.36 7.45 -24.23
N LYS A 16 -1.78 6.32 -23.78
CA LYS A 16 -2.01 5.01 -24.38
C LYS A 16 -3.47 4.57 -24.26
N TYR A 17 -4.09 4.83 -23.11
CA TYR A 17 -5.51 4.54 -22.87
C TYR A 17 -6.41 5.31 -23.83
N GLN A 18 -6.15 6.60 -24.04
CA GLN A 18 -6.88 7.39 -25.02
C GLN A 18 -6.68 6.87 -26.46
N GLN A 19 -5.47 6.46 -26.82
CA GLN A 19 -5.18 5.95 -28.16
C GLN A 19 -5.92 4.64 -28.45
N ASN A 20 -5.88 3.70 -27.51
CA ASN A 20 -6.40 2.35 -27.65
C ASN A 20 -7.92 2.29 -27.45
N GLU A 21 -8.40 2.89 -26.36
CA GLU A 21 -9.78 2.75 -25.89
C GLU A 21 -10.67 3.95 -26.24
N LYS A 22 -10.08 5.01 -26.81
CA LYS A 22 -10.77 6.28 -27.12
C LYS A 22 -11.44 6.93 -25.90
N ARG A 23 -10.93 6.62 -24.70
CA ARG A 23 -11.45 7.12 -23.42
C ARG A 23 -10.41 7.98 -22.70
N PHE A 24 -10.87 9.12 -22.21
CA PHE A 24 -10.02 10.02 -21.43
C PHE A 24 -10.04 9.63 -19.95
N ASN A 25 -8.86 9.66 -19.34
CA ASN A 25 -8.72 9.76 -17.89
C ASN A 25 -7.81 10.97 -17.60
N TYR A 26 -8.06 11.65 -16.48
CA TYR A 26 -7.39 12.89 -16.16
C TYR A 26 -6.67 12.80 -14.82
N THR A 27 -5.39 13.14 -14.85
CA THR A 27 -4.58 13.33 -13.66
C THR A 27 -4.69 14.79 -13.22
N THR A 28 -5.24 15.00 -12.03
CA THR A 28 -5.40 16.33 -11.43
C THR A 28 -4.62 16.41 -10.12
N PRO A 29 -4.26 17.62 -9.65
CA PRO A 29 -3.67 17.77 -8.31
C PRO A 29 -4.52 17.12 -7.22
N LYS A 30 -5.85 17.13 -7.37
CA LYS A 30 -6.76 16.45 -6.44
C LYS A 30 -6.55 14.92 -6.42
N SER A 31 -6.44 14.29 -7.59
CA SER A 31 -6.17 12.85 -7.70
C SER A 31 -4.83 12.46 -7.08
N PHE A 32 -3.82 13.35 -7.13
CA PHE A 32 -2.54 13.14 -6.46
C PHE A 32 -2.66 13.14 -4.93
N LEU A 33 -3.42 14.08 -4.38
CA LEU A 33 -3.67 14.13 -2.93
C LEU A 33 -4.43 12.89 -2.45
N GLU A 34 -5.43 12.44 -3.22
CA GLU A 34 -6.16 11.20 -2.90
C GLU A 34 -5.25 9.97 -2.98
N PHE A 35 -4.34 9.91 -3.97
CA PHE A 35 -3.34 8.84 -4.05
C PHE A 35 -2.44 8.79 -2.81
N MET A 36 -1.90 9.93 -2.36
CA MET A 36 -1.07 9.98 -1.16
C MET A 36 -1.83 9.55 0.09
N LYS A 37 -3.08 10.01 0.24
CA LYS A 37 -3.96 9.62 1.34
C LYS A 37 -4.22 8.11 1.34
N LEU A 38 -4.57 7.55 0.19
CA LEU A 38 -4.80 6.12 0.02
C LEU A 38 -3.54 5.31 0.37
N TYR A 39 -2.38 5.71 -0.15
CA TYR A 39 -1.12 5.05 0.13
C TYR A 39 -0.79 5.06 1.62
N GLY A 40 -0.92 6.21 2.29
CA GLY A 40 -0.72 6.34 3.73
C GLY A 40 -1.63 5.41 4.54
N ASN A 41 -2.92 5.39 4.21
CA ASN A 41 -3.91 4.52 4.87
C ASN A 41 -3.60 3.03 4.70
N LEU A 42 -3.24 2.63 3.47
CA LEU A 42 -2.92 1.24 3.16
C LEU A 42 -1.64 0.81 3.88
N LEU A 43 -0.61 1.65 3.85
CA LEU A 43 0.65 1.38 4.54
C LEU A 43 0.44 1.23 6.05
N GLY A 44 -0.31 2.13 6.67
CA GLY A 44 -0.64 2.04 8.11
C GLY A 44 -1.39 0.76 8.44
N THR A 45 -2.37 0.39 7.61
CA THR A 45 -3.13 -0.85 7.78
C THR A 45 -2.22 -2.08 7.68
N LYS A 46 -1.36 -2.15 6.66
CA LYS A 46 -0.46 -3.29 6.45
C LYS A 46 0.60 -3.40 7.54
N LYS A 47 1.14 -2.28 8.03
CA LYS A 47 2.06 -2.28 9.19
C LYS A 47 1.38 -2.84 10.43
N ARG A 48 0.17 -2.39 10.75
CA ARG A 48 -0.59 -2.91 11.89
C ARG A 48 -0.88 -4.41 11.78
N GLU A 49 -1.34 -4.87 10.62
CA GLU A 49 -1.55 -6.30 10.36
C GLU A 49 -0.27 -7.12 10.56
N LEU A 50 0.88 -6.60 10.11
CA LEU A 50 2.16 -7.28 10.28
C LEU A 50 2.57 -7.35 11.75
N THR A 51 2.51 -6.23 12.47
CA THR A 51 2.84 -6.17 13.91
C THR A 51 1.98 -7.15 14.70
N GLN A 52 0.66 -7.20 14.45
CA GLN A 52 -0.23 -8.14 15.11
C GLN A 52 0.15 -9.61 14.85
N LYS A 53 0.59 -9.94 13.64
CA LYS A 53 1.07 -11.29 13.31
C LYS A 53 2.37 -11.62 14.05
N MET A 54 3.29 -10.66 14.16
CA MET A 54 4.53 -10.81 14.91
C MET A 54 4.25 -11.05 16.40
N GLU A 55 3.43 -10.20 17.02
CA GLU A 55 3.02 -10.34 18.42
C GLU A 55 2.35 -11.69 18.68
N ARG A 56 1.45 -12.13 17.80
CA ARG A 56 0.82 -13.45 17.92
C ARG A 56 1.84 -14.58 17.87
N LEU A 57 2.83 -14.48 16.98
CA LEU A 57 3.88 -15.50 16.83
C LEU A 57 4.76 -15.54 18.08
N GLU A 58 5.24 -14.39 18.54
CA GLU A 58 6.06 -14.28 19.76
C GLU A 58 5.35 -14.84 20.98
N ASN A 59 4.09 -14.46 21.19
CA ASN A 59 3.26 -15.00 22.27
C ASN A 59 3.08 -16.52 22.15
N GLY A 60 2.93 -17.05 20.93
CA GLY A 60 2.83 -18.47 20.68
C GLY A 60 4.12 -19.22 21.05
N LEU A 61 5.27 -18.71 20.63
CA LEU A 61 6.57 -19.29 20.94
C LEU A 61 6.86 -19.25 22.45
N GLN A 62 6.57 -18.12 23.10
CA GLN A 62 6.75 -17.98 24.55
C GLN A 62 5.94 -19.04 25.31
N LYS A 63 4.67 -19.25 24.93
CA LYS A 63 3.82 -20.28 25.55
C LYS A 63 4.40 -21.68 25.37
N LEU A 64 4.86 -22.02 24.16
CA LEU A 64 5.48 -23.33 23.90
C LEU A 64 6.73 -23.55 24.75
N LEU A 65 7.59 -22.54 24.88
CA LEU A 65 8.78 -22.61 25.73
C LEU A 65 8.41 -22.81 27.20
N THR A 66 7.44 -22.04 27.72
CA THR A 66 7.00 -22.18 29.12
C THR A 66 6.45 -23.57 29.42
N THR A 67 5.66 -24.16 28.50
CA THR A 67 5.13 -25.51 28.66
C THR A 67 6.20 -26.59 28.54
N ALA A 68 7.23 -26.39 27.71
CA ALA A 68 8.33 -27.34 27.59
C ALA A 68 9.27 -27.34 28.82
N SER A 69 9.34 -26.22 29.55
CA SER A 69 10.14 -26.09 30.77
C SER A 69 9.41 -26.46 32.08
N GLN A 70 8.10 -26.70 32.00
CA GLN A 70 7.24 -27.05 33.13
C GLN A 70 7.11 -28.57 33.26
#